data_AF-A0A816HJM2-F1
#
_entry.id   AF-A0A816HJM2-F1
#
_cell.length_a   1.000
_cell.length_b   1.000
_cell.length_c   1.000
_cell.angle_alpha   90.00
_cell.angle_beta   90.00
_cell.angle_gamma   90.00
#
_symmetry.space_group_name_H-M   'P 1'
#
loop_
_entity.id
_entity.type
_entity.pdbx_description
1 polymer ?
#
loop_
_entity_poly.entity_id
_entity_poly.type
_entity_poly.pdbx_seq_one_letter_code
_entity_poly.pdbx_strand_id
1 'polypeptide(L)'
;YFSARMTVHDALDHPWLREDRSDLDSRIPSGRFDDIRQRTRARYAGYPDPTIGLGRMANWSSLRKNRPQEFNIYSSFWDRREAAPRFILRPRNAHVLEGNNAEFDCRIIAVSPPVVSWHRDNAEIRQSTKHSKKYDRNNYKLEIKRCTQDDKGEYIVRASNSYGEKEYAVFLTVE
;
A
#
# COMPACT_ATOMS: atom_id res chain seq x y z
N TYR A 1 -9.83 -15.12 -8.78
CA TYR A 1 -10.51 -13.89 -8.34
C TYR A 1 -9.50 -12.93 -7.74
N PHE A 2 -9.08 -11.93 -8.53
CA PHE A 2 -8.36 -10.77 -7.99
C PHE A 2 -9.36 -9.91 -7.21
N SER A 3 -8.99 -9.42 -6.03
CA SER A 3 -9.83 -8.46 -5.31
C SER A 3 -9.91 -7.18 -6.13
N ALA A 4 -11.11 -6.82 -6.61
CA ALA A 4 -11.34 -5.66 -7.45
C ALA A 4 -11.28 -4.32 -6.68
N ARG A 5 -11.00 -4.36 -5.36
CA ARG A 5 -10.94 -3.16 -4.51
C ARG A 5 -9.53 -2.59 -4.51
N MET A 6 -9.43 -1.26 -4.56
CA MET A 6 -8.18 -0.54 -4.37
C MET A 6 -7.57 -0.86 -2.99
N THR A 7 -6.24 -0.92 -2.92
CA THR A 7 -5.56 -0.89 -1.62
C THR A 7 -5.67 0.51 -1.02
N VAL A 8 -5.37 0.66 0.28
CA VAL A 8 -5.32 1.99 0.92
C VAL A 8 -4.33 2.93 0.25
N HIS A 9 -3.20 2.40 -0.27
CA HIS A 9 -2.20 3.19 -0.99
C HIS A 9 -2.73 3.63 -2.35
N ASP A 10 -3.37 2.72 -3.10
CA ASP A 10 -4.00 3.07 -4.38
C ASP A 10 -5.12 4.11 -4.19
N ALA A 11 -5.90 4.01 -3.09
CA ALA A 11 -6.94 4.97 -2.78
C ALA A 11 -6.37 6.36 -2.48
N LEU A 12 -5.28 6.44 -1.70
CA LEU A 12 -4.58 7.71 -1.42
C LEU A 12 -3.92 8.29 -2.67
N ASP A 13 -3.51 7.46 -3.62
CA ASP A 13 -2.97 7.87 -4.90
C ASP A 13 -4.06 8.23 -5.93
N HIS A 14 -5.33 7.96 -5.64
CA HIS A 14 -6.44 8.24 -6.54
C HIS A 14 -6.58 9.75 -6.81
N PRO A 15 -6.85 10.19 -8.06
CA PRO A 15 -6.95 11.60 -8.42
C PRO A 15 -7.90 12.41 -7.53
N TRP A 16 -9.00 11.78 -7.10
CA TRP A 16 -9.96 12.39 -6.18
C TRP A 16 -9.36 12.87 -4.84
N LEU A 17 -8.29 12.23 -4.34
CA LEU A 17 -7.61 12.61 -3.09
C LEU A 17 -6.32 13.42 -3.31
N ARG A 18 -5.69 13.35 -4.49
CA ARG A 18 -4.41 14.03 -4.77
C ARG A 18 -4.52 15.38 -5.44
N GLU A 19 -5.45 15.52 -6.37
CA GLU A 19 -5.55 16.73 -7.19
C GLU A 19 -6.27 17.82 -6.44
N ASP A 20 -5.89 19.08 -6.69
CA ASP A 20 -6.69 20.21 -6.22
C ASP A 20 -8.02 20.23 -6.98
N ARG A 21 -9.11 20.25 -6.22
CA ARG A 21 -10.49 20.24 -6.72
C ARG A 21 -11.30 21.38 -6.11
N SER A 22 -10.63 22.49 -5.83
CA SER A 22 -11.23 23.74 -5.37
C SER A 22 -12.34 24.26 -6.30
N ASP A 23 -12.33 23.85 -7.58
CA ASP A 23 -13.39 24.08 -8.56
C ASP A 23 -14.71 23.38 -8.23
N LEU A 24 -14.69 22.30 -7.43
CA LEU A 24 -15.85 21.50 -7.04
C LEU A 24 -16.40 21.85 -5.65
N ASP A 25 -15.97 22.95 -5.03
CA ASP A 25 -16.30 23.31 -3.65
C ASP A 25 -17.72 23.89 -3.47
N SER A 26 -18.67 23.41 -4.27
CA SER A 26 -20.09 23.77 -4.12
C SER A 26 -20.59 23.28 -2.77
N ARG A 27 -21.16 24.20 -1.98
CA ARG A 27 -21.65 23.89 -0.64
C ARG A 27 -22.74 22.81 -0.71
N ILE A 28 -22.46 21.66 -0.13
CA ILE A 28 -23.46 20.61 0.07
C ILE A 28 -24.39 21.03 1.21
N PRO A 29 -25.73 21.04 1.02
CA PRO A 29 -26.67 21.35 2.11
C PRO A 29 -26.50 20.39 3.30
N SER A 30 -26.41 20.94 4.51
CA SER A 30 -26.18 20.16 5.74
C SER A 30 -27.29 19.12 6.00
N GLY A 31 -28.52 19.42 5.57
CA GLY A 31 -29.67 18.52 5.70
C GLY A 31 -29.49 17.18 4.97
N ARG A 32 -28.62 17.11 3.95
CA ARG A 32 -28.30 15.83 3.27
C ARG A 32 -27.69 14.79 4.21
N PHE A 33 -27.13 15.22 5.34
CA PHE A 33 -26.49 14.35 6.32
C PHE A 33 -27.36 14.09 7.56
N ASP A 34 -28.63 14.51 7.58
CA ASP A 34 -29.48 14.38 8.76
C ASP A 34 -29.85 12.92 9.05
N ASP A 35 -30.24 12.15 8.03
CA ASP A 35 -30.63 10.74 8.18
C ASP A 35 -29.48 9.89 8.75
N ILE A 36 -28.27 10.00 8.19
CA ILE A 36 -27.09 9.27 8.71
C ILE A 36 -26.74 9.70 10.14
N ARG A 37 -26.92 10.99 10.48
CA ARG A 37 -26.67 11.52 11.82
C ARG A 37 -27.67 10.98 12.83
N GLN A 38 -28.96 10.96 12.48
CA GLN A 38 -30.02 10.42 13.33
C GLN A 38 -29.84 8.91 13.56
N ARG A 39 -29.57 8.13 12.51
CA ARG A 39 -29.26 6.69 12.65
C ARG A 39 -28.06 6.43 13.56
N THR A 40 -27.01 7.26 13.44
CA THR A 40 -25.81 7.16 14.29
C THR A 40 -26.09 7.52 15.75
N ARG A 41 -27.02 8.45 16.02
CA ARG A 41 -27.47 8.79 17.39
C ARG A 41 -28.37 7.69 17.97
N ALA A 42 -29.31 7.17 17.19
CA ALA A 42 -30.25 6.13 17.62
C ALA A 42 -29.55 4.87 18.14
N ARG A 43 -28.38 4.52 17.59
CA ARG A 43 -27.55 3.39 18.08
C ARG A 43 -27.19 3.48 19.56
N TYR A 44 -27.14 4.70 20.12
CA TYR A 44 -26.73 4.94 21.50
C TYR A 44 -27.86 5.56 22.35
N ALA A 45 -29.13 5.43 21.93
CA ALA A 45 -30.26 6.04 22.63
C ALA A 45 -30.43 5.60 24.09
N GLY A 46 -29.89 4.43 24.46
CA GLY A 46 -29.88 3.92 25.84
C GLY A 46 -28.75 4.50 26.73
N TYR A 47 -27.92 5.40 26.20
CA TYR A 47 -26.82 6.02 26.93
C TYR A 47 -27.03 7.54 27.03
N PRO A 48 -26.53 8.19 28.11
CA PRO A 48 -26.52 9.64 28.18
C PRO A 48 -25.76 10.25 27.00
N ASP A 49 -26.27 11.37 26.49
CA ASP A 49 -25.56 12.13 25.46
C ASP A 49 -24.24 12.67 26.03
N PRO A 50 -23.10 12.40 25.38
CA PRO A 50 -21.82 12.86 25.87
C PRO A 50 -21.65 14.36 25.57
N THR A 51 -20.99 15.07 26.48
CA THR A 51 -20.68 16.51 26.34
C THR A 51 -19.89 16.81 25.06
N ILE A 52 -18.96 15.92 24.70
CA ILE A 52 -18.20 15.98 23.45
C ILE A 52 -18.27 14.63 22.75
N GLY A 53 -18.09 14.63 21.42
CA GLY A 53 -18.17 13.40 20.62
C GLY A 53 -17.25 12.26 21.11
N LEU A 54 -16.11 12.61 21.70
CA LEU A 54 -15.13 11.65 22.25
C LEU A 54 -15.72 10.78 23.37
N GLY A 55 -16.66 11.29 24.17
CA GLY A 55 -17.27 10.54 25.28
C GLY A 55 -17.97 9.25 24.84
N ARG A 56 -18.35 9.13 23.55
CA ARG A 56 -18.88 7.89 22.98
C ARG A 56 -17.91 6.71 23.04
N MET A 57 -16.60 6.96 23.17
CA MET A 57 -15.58 5.91 23.30
C MET A 57 -15.80 5.02 24.53
N ALA A 58 -16.50 5.50 25.56
CA ALA A 58 -16.87 4.67 26.72
C ALA A 58 -17.68 3.42 26.32
N ASN A 59 -18.37 3.46 25.17
CA ASN A 59 -19.13 2.33 24.62
C ASN A 59 -18.31 1.43 23.69
N TRP A 60 -17.02 1.72 23.45
CA TRP A 60 -16.16 0.96 22.54
C TRP A 60 -15.04 0.26 23.28
N SER A 61 -15.11 -1.07 23.33
CA SER A 61 -14.10 -1.88 24.00
C SER A 61 -13.78 -3.16 23.22
N SER A 62 -12.58 -3.69 23.42
CA SER A 62 -12.19 -5.05 22.99
C SER A 62 -12.97 -6.13 23.76
N LEU A 63 -13.54 -5.80 24.93
CA LEU A 63 -14.39 -6.69 25.74
C LEU A 63 -15.66 -7.16 25.01
N ARG A 64 -16.05 -6.50 23.91
CA ARG A 64 -17.14 -6.97 23.04
C ARG A 64 -16.94 -8.41 22.56
N LYS A 65 -15.69 -8.86 22.42
CA LYS A 65 -15.34 -10.25 22.06
C LYS A 65 -15.88 -11.28 23.06
N ASN A 66 -16.08 -10.90 24.33
CA ASN A 66 -16.64 -11.75 25.36
C ASN A 66 -18.18 -11.84 25.29
N ARG A 67 -18.82 -11.03 24.43
CA ARG A 67 -20.27 -10.99 24.24
C ARG A 67 -20.62 -11.07 22.73
N PRO A 68 -20.25 -12.16 22.05
CA PRO A 68 -20.31 -12.24 20.59
C PRO A 68 -21.73 -12.15 20.03
N GLN A 69 -22.75 -12.64 20.75
CA GLN A 69 -24.15 -12.54 20.33
C GLN A 69 -24.66 -11.09 20.35
N GLU A 70 -24.34 -10.34 21.42
CA GLU A 70 -24.73 -8.93 21.57
C GLU A 70 -24.14 -8.06 20.46
N PHE A 71 -22.88 -8.32 20.08
CA PHE A 71 -22.13 -7.50 19.12
C PHE A 71 -22.03 -8.11 17.71
N ASN A 72 -22.72 -9.22 17.43
CA ASN A 72 -22.64 -9.95 16.17
C ASN A 72 -21.19 -10.24 15.73
N ILE A 73 -20.37 -10.76 16.64
CA ILE A 73 -18.96 -11.11 16.40
C ILE A 73 -18.84 -12.60 16.11
N TYR A 74 -18.18 -12.93 15.02
CA TYR A 74 -17.95 -14.30 14.57
C TYR A 74 -16.46 -14.55 14.36
N SER A 75 -16.04 -15.81 14.56
CA SER A 75 -14.71 -16.24 14.17
C SER A 75 -14.57 -16.26 12.65
N SER A 76 -13.46 -15.78 12.13
CA SER A 76 -13.11 -15.85 10.71
C SER A 76 -11.63 -16.18 10.54
N PHE A 77 -11.26 -16.64 9.35
CA PHE A 77 -9.89 -16.94 8.99
C PHE A 77 -9.27 -15.80 8.19
N TRP A 78 -7.98 -15.56 8.40
CA TRP A 78 -7.21 -14.63 7.58
C TRP A 78 -7.03 -15.17 6.17
N ASP A 79 -7.10 -14.30 5.16
CA ASP A 79 -6.67 -14.68 3.81
C ASP A 79 -5.15 -14.84 3.81
N ARG A 80 -4.68 -16.06 3.55
CA ARG A 80 -3.25 -16.39 3.49
C ARG A 80 -2.48 -15.50 2.52
N ARG A 81 -3.12 -15.04 1.44
CA ARG A 81 -2.49 -14.19 0.41
C ARG A 81 -2.16 -12.80 0.94
N GLU A 82 -2.90 -12.31 1.93
CA GLU A 82 -2.63 -11.00 2.56
C GLU A 82 -1.36 -11.01 3.42
N ALA A 83 -0.86 -12.21 3.80
CA ALA A 83 0.41 -12.37 4.48
C ALA A 83 1.63 -12.37 3.53
N ALA A 84 1.41 -12.47 2.21
CA ALA A 84 2.46 -12.33 1.20
C ALA A 84 3.02 -10.88 1.18
N PRO A 85 4.22 -10.67 0.62
CA PRO A 85 4.83 -9.33 0.57
C PRO A 85 3.95 -8.36 -0.23
N ARG A 86 3.90 -7.10 0.19
CA ARG A 86 3.11 -6.04 -0.45
C ARG A 86 4.00 -4.87 -0.81
N PHE A 87 3.97 -4.49 -2.08
CA PHE A 87 4.60 -3.26 -2.57
C PHE A 87 3.68 -2.08 -2.26
N ILE A 88 4.08 -1.27 -1.28
CA ILE A 88 3.37 -0.04 -0.91
C ILE A 88 3.92 1.19 -1.63
N LEU A 89 5.16 1.09 -2.13
CA LEU A 89 5.69 1.96 -3.18
C LEU A 89 6.20 1.05 -4.30
N ARG A 90 5.57 1.14 -5.47
CA ARG A 90 5.95 0.38 -6.66
C ARG A 90 7.16 1.06 -7.31
N PRO A 91 8.12 0.29 -7.84
CA PRO A 91 9.19 0.87 -8.64
C PRO A 91 8.60 1.52 -9.90
N ARG A 92 9.29 2.53 -10.42
CA ARG A 92 8.88 3.28 -11.61
C ARG A 92 9.91 3.11 -12.72
N ASN A 93 9.47 3.29 -13.96
CA ASN A 93 10.37 3.35 -15.11
C ASN A 93 11.37 4.49 -14.94
N ALA A 94 12.57 4.29 -15.45
CA ALA A 94 13.65 5.26 -15.39
C ALA A 94 14.13 5.63 -16.80
N HIS A 95 14.48 6.90 -16.96
CA HIS A 95 15.09 7.45 -18.18
C HIS A 95 16.40 8.11 -17.78
N VAL A 96 17.51 7.69 -18.39
CA VAL A 96 18.85 8.20 -18.09
C VAL A 96 19.65 8.42 -19.36
N LEU A 97 20.61 9.34 -19.32
CA LEU A 97 21.61 9.48 -20.36
C LEU A 97 22.71 8.42 -20.21
N GLU A 98 23.30 8.00 -21.31
CA GLU A 98 24.46 7.12 -21.31
C GLU A 98 25.60 7.71 -20.46
N GLY A 99 26.24 6.85 -19.66
CA GLY A 99 27.27 7.21 -18.69
C GLY A 99 26.74 7.61 -17.30
N ASN A 100 25.46 7.96 -17.15
CA ASN A 100 24.85 8.28 -15.85
C ASN A 100 24.43 7.03 -15.07
N ASN A 101 24.11 7.18 -13.79
CA ASN A 101 23.57 6.09 -12.97
C ASN A 101 22.04 6.09 -13.04
N ALA A 102 21.44 4.90 -13.12
CA ALA A 102 20.01 4.70 -12.95
C ALA A 102 19.70 4.12 -11.57
N GLU A 103 18.52 4.43 -11.05
CA GLU A 103 18.04 3.87 -9.79
C GLU A 103 16.59 3.42 -9.92
N PHE A 104 16.30 2.25 -9.33
CA PHE A 104 14.95 1.79 -9.06
C PHE A 104 14.76 1.66 -7.56
N ASP A 105 13.73 2.31 -7.02
CA ASP A 105 13.36 2.24 -5.62
C ASP A 105 11.97 1.64 -5.44
N CYS A 106 11.79 0.86 -4.38
CA CYS A 106 10.49 0.35 -3.98
C CYS A 106 10.41 0.20 -2.47
N ARG A 107 9.18 0.14 -1.95
CA ARG A 107 8.91 -0.08 -0.53
C ARG A 107 8.02 -1.28 -0.36
N ILE A 108 8.52 -2.27 0.38
CA ILE A 108 7.86 -3.57 0.56
C ILE A 108 7.63 -3.78 2.05
N ILE A 109 6.41 -4.18 2.41
CA ILE A 109 6.04 -4.63 3.76
C ILE A 109 5.53 -6.06 3.71
N ALA A 110 5.78 -6.82 4.78
CA ALA A 110 5.31 -8.19 4.91
C ALA A 110 5.18 -8.56 6.39
N VAL A 111 4.35 -9.58 6.67
CA VAL A 111 4.19 -10.10 8.05
C VAL A 111 5.46 -10.82 8.52
N SER A 112 6.09 -11.59 7.62
CA SER A 112 7.42 -12.18 7.82
C SER A 112 8.42 -11.51 6.88
N PRO A 113 9.68 -11.25 7.31
CA PRO A 113 10.69 -10.62 6.46
C PRO A 113 10.80 -11.28 5.07
N PRO A 114 10.65 -10.52 3.97
CA PRO A 114 10.72 -11.07 2.63
C PRO A 114 12.17 -11.14 2.14
N VAL A 115 12.45 -12.11 1.28
CA VAL A 115 13.66 -12.13 0.44
C VAL A 115 13.36 -11.31 -0.80
N VAL A 116 14.15 -10.26 -1.04
CA VAL A 116 13.99 -9.37 -2.21
C VAL A 116 15.16 -9.56 -3.17
N SER A 117 14.83 -9.78 -4.44
CA SER A 117 15.78 -10.00 -5.52
C SER A 117 15.40 -9.16 -6.74
N TRP A 118 16.39 -8.85 -7.56
CA TRP A 118 16.22 -8.14 -8.83
C TRP A 118 16.63 -9.06 -9.96
N HIS A 119 15.88 -9.04 -11.05
CA HIS A 119 16.07 -9.93 -12.20
C HIS A 119 16.08 -9.13 -13.48
N ARG A 120 16.81 -9.63 -14.46
CA ARG A 120 16.83 -9.15 -15.84
C ARG A 120 17.07 -10.34 -16.76
N ASP A 121 16.35 -10.42 -17.88
CA ASP A 121 16.49 -11.50 -18.86
C ASP A 121 16.40 -12.91 -18.23
N ASN A 122 15.48 -13.08 -17.26
CA ASN A 122 15.29 -14.29 -16.44
C ASN A 122 16.49 -14.69 -15.55
N ALA A 123 17.49 -13.83 -15.40
CA ALA A 123 18.64 -14.04 -14.52
C ALA A 123 18.63 -13.10 -13.32
N GLU A 124 19.00 -13.61 -12.14
CA GLU A 124 19.11 -12.79 -10.93
C GLU A 124 20.32 -11.85 -11.02
N ILE A 125 20.08 -10.57 -10.77
CA ILE A 125 21.11 -9.55 -10.64
C ILE A 125 21.79 -9.68 -9.28
N ARG A 126 23.06 -10.07 -9.30
CA ARG A 126 23.91 -10.13 -8.11
C ARG A 126 24.57 -8.79 -7.83
N GLN A 127 24.96 -8.60 -6.56
CA GLN A 127 25.75 -7.44 -6.16
C GLN A 127 27.07 -7.43 -6.94
N SER A 128 27.40 -6.30 -7.58
CA SER A 128 28.63 -6.14 -8.34
C SER A 128 29.08 -4.67 -8.39
N THR A 129 30.15 -4.38 -9.11
CA THR A 129 30.58 -3.01 -9.39
C THR A 129 29.57 -2.25 -10.26
N LYS A 130 28.85 -2.98 -11.13
CA LYS A 130 27.80 -2.45 -12.02
C LYS A 130 26.47 -2.28 -11.29
N HIS A 131 26.07 -3.27 -10.51
CA HIS A 131 24.76 -3.36 -9.85
C HIS A 131 24.90 -3.28 -8.34
N SER A 132 24.32 -2.26 -7.72
CA SER A 132 24.36 -2.07 -6.27
C SER A 132 22.96 -2.16 -5.66
N LYS A 133 22.72 -3.22 -4.90
CA LYS A 133 21.49 -3.45 -4.13
C LYS A 133 21.65 -2.80 -2.76
N LYS A 134 20.77 -1.86 -2.42
CA LYS A 134 20.71 -1.20 -1.11
C LYS A 134 19.40 -1.54 -0.43
N TYR A 135 19.47 -1.77 0.87
CA TYR A 135 18.34 -2.11 1.71
C TYR A 135 18.37 -1.28 2.99
N ASP A 136 17.25 -0.62 3.30
CA ASP A 136 17.02 0.07 4.56
C ASP A 136 15.58 -0.16 5.03
N ARG A 137 15.43 -1.06 6.01
CA ARG A 137 14.17 -1.48 6.64
C ARG A 137 13.12 -2.04 5.68
N ASN A 138 12.34 -1.17 5.05
CA ASN A 138 11.30 -1.54 4.09
C ASN A 138 11.59 -0.96 2.70
N ASN A 139 12.64 -0.15 2.57
CA ASN A 139 13.08 0.46 1.33
C ASN A 139 14.12 -0.44 0.67
N TYR A 140 13.90 -0.76 -0.60
CA TYR A 140 14.79 -1.58 -1.41
C TYR A 140 15.13 -0.79 -2.66
N LYS A 141 16.41 -0.72 -2.99
CA LYS A 141 16.91 0.03 -4.15
C LYS A 141 17.89 -0.81 -4.96
N LEU A 142 17.78 -0.72 -6.28
CA LEU A 142 18.80 -1.15 -7.23
C LEU A 142 19.39 0.07 -7.91
N GLU A 143 20.70 0.25 -7.80
CA GLU A 143 21.46 1.26 -8.53
C GLU A 143 22.28 0.57 -9.64
N ILE A 144 22.12 1.04 -10.88
CA ILE A 144 22.87 0.60 -12.06
C ILE A 144 23.85 1.71 -12.40
N LYS A 145 25.15 1.44 -12.28
CA LYS A 145 26.18 2.47 -12.45
C LYS A 145 26.63 2.59 -13.89
N ARG A 146 26.88 3.83 -14.35
CA ARG A 146 27.41 4.13 -15.69
C ARG A 146 26.63 3.38 -16.79
N CYS A 147 25.35 3.68 -16.92
CA CYS A 147 24.44 3.03 -17.85
C CYS A 147 24.95 3.14 -19.29
N THR A 148 24.88 2.04 -20.04
CA THR A 148 25.16 1.97 -21.48
C THR A 148 23.90 1.53 -22.22
N GLN A 149 23.91 1.58 -23.55
CA GLN A 149 22.79 1.06 -24.36
C GLN A 149 22.48 -0.43 -24.07
N ASP A 150 23.47 -1.22 -23.64
CA ASP A 150 23.28 -2.61 -23.21
C ASP A 150 22.53 -2.75 -21.89
N ASP A 151 22.41 -1.69 -21.07
CA ASP A 151 21.67 -1.74 -19.81
C ASP A 151 20.16 -1.53 -19.99
N LYS A 152 19.76 -0.98 -21.14
CA LYS A 152 18.37 -0.73 -21.51
C LYS A 152 17.58 -2.04 -21.49
N GLY A 153 16.37 -1.99 -20.93
CA GLY A 153 15.48 -3.15 -20.91
C GLY A 153 14.59 -3.23 -19.69
N GLU A 154 13.96 -4.39 -19.53
CA GLU A 154 13.06 -4.68 -18.41
C GLU A 154 13.83 -5.28 -17.23
N TYR A 155 13.55 -4.73 -16.05
CA TYR A 155 14.03 -5.21 -14.76
C TYR A 155 12.84 -5.62 -13.91
N ILE A 156 12.95 -6.74 -13.21
CA ILE A 156 11.89 -7.27 -12.35
C ILE A 156 12.38 -7.28 -10.92
N VAL A 157 11.69 -6.60 -10.02
CA VAL A 157 11.87 -6.79 -8.58
C VAL A 157 10.92 -7.88 -8.10
N ARG A 158 11.46 -8.83 -7.34
CA ARG A 158 10.75 -9.98 -6.79
C ARG A 158 10.90 -10.02 -5.28
N ALA A 159 9.78 -10.06 -4.57
CA ALA A 159 9.72 -10.18 -3.13
C ALA A 159 8.99 -11.47 -2.74
N SER A 160 9.65 -12.34 -1.98
CA SER A 160 9.15 -13.67 -1.63
C SER A 160 9.19 -13.93 -0.13
N ASN A 161 8.17 -14.59 0.41
CA ASN A 161 8.15 -15.09 1.78
C ASN A 161 7.39 -16.44 1.86
N SER A 162 7.25 -16.99 3.07
CA SER A 162 6.57 -18.28 3.31
C SER A 162 5.09 -18.33 2.87
N TYR A 163 4.47 -17.19 2.60
CA TYR A 163 3.07 -17.07 2.21
C TYR A 163 2.87 -16.79 0.71
N GLY A 164 3.94 -16.43 0.00
CA GLY A 164 3.91 -16.25 -1.45
C GLY A 164 4.92 -15.25 -1.96
N GLU A 165 4.74 -14.88 -3.22
CA GLU A 165 5.65 -14.04 -3.99
C GLU A 165 4.89 -12.93 -4.71
N LYS A 166 5.54 -11.78 -4.84
CA LYS A 166 5.07 -10.63 -5.64
C LYS A 166 6.20 -10.05 -6.45
N GLU A 167 5.86 -9.66 -7.67
CA GLU A 167 6.81 -9.10 -8.62
C GLU A 167 6.26 -7.82 -9.25
N TYR A 168 7.18 -6.91 -9.59
CA TYR A 168 6.90 -5.74 -10.41
C TYR A 168 7.99 -5.56 -11.46
N ALA A 169 7.57 -5.39 -12.71
CA ALA A 169 8.43 -5.06 -13.83
C ALA A 169 8.55 -3.53 -13.97
N VAL A 170 9.74 -3.06 -14.31
CA VAL A 170 10.06 -1.67 -14.66
C VAL A 170 11.02 -1.62 -15.83
N PHE A 171 10.91 -0.56 -16.62
CA PHE A 171 11.71 -0.39 -17.80
C PHE A 171 12.78 0.69 -17.59
N LEU A 172 14.02 0.38 -17.96
CA LEU A 172 15.12 1.34 -18.07
C LEU A 172 15.26 1.78 -19.52
N THR A 173 15.17 3.09 -19.76
CA THR A 173 15.51 3.71 -21.04
C THR A 173 16.85 4.44 -20.90
N VAL A 174 17.77 4.17 -21.83
CA VAL A 174 19.07 4.85 -21.93
C VAL A 174 19.12 5.63 -23.25
N GLU A 175 19.44 6.91 -23.16
CA GLU A 175 19.59 7.85 -24.28
C GLU A 175 21.04 8.24 -24.51
#